data_AF-A0A1G9E6E0-F1
#
_entry.id   AF-A0A1G9E6E0-F1
#
_cell.length_a   1.000
_cell.length_b   1.000
_cell.length_c   1.000
_cell.angle_alpha   90.00
_cell.angle_beta   90.00
_cell.angle_gamma   90.00
#
_symmetry.space_group_name_H-M   'P 1'
#
loop_
_entity.id
_entity.type
_entity.pdbx_description
1 polymer ?
#
loop_
_entity_poly.entity_id
_entity_poly.type
_entity_poly.pdbx_seq_one_letter_code
_entity_poly.pdbx_strand_id
1 'polypeptide(L)'
;MPHANPKLDPRTGLPEYTRDGRSQFLERALAETAAEFQTATNTLAQRLDAVADEFAEAFEAEDKRRATLARIQNTANPDIERLHRERKQRRA
;
A
#
# COMPACT_ATOMS: atom_id res chain seq x y z
N MET A 1 24.46 -19.96 -54.37
CA MET A 1 24.51 -19.47 -52.98
C MET A 1 24.52 -20.69 -52.06
N PRO A 2 25.61 -21.04 -51.38
CA PRO A 2 25.59 -22.17 -50.46
C PRO A 2 24.81 -21.78 -49.20
N HIS A 3 23.74 -22.52 -48.90
CA HIS A 3 23.01 -22.42 -47.63
C HIS A 3 23.92 -22.95 -46.52
N ALA A 4 24.36 -22.08 -45.61
CA ALA A 4 25.13 -22.50 -44.45
C ALA A 4 24.24 -23.40 -43.57
N ASN A 5 24.67 -24.64 -43.32
CA ASN A 5 24.04 -25.51 -42.33
C ASN A 5 24.04 -24.79 -40.97
N PRO A 6 22.90 -24.64 -40.29
CA PRO A 6 22.88 -24.08 -38.95
C PRO A 6 23.70 -24.98 -38.04
N LYS A 7 24.66 -24.40 -37.31
CA LYS A 7 25.35 -25.12 -36.23
C LYS A 7 24.29 -25.63 -35.26
N LEU A 8 24.38 -26.88 -34.86
CA LEU A 8 23.48 -27.46 -33.87
C LEU A 8 24.16 -27.38 -32.51
N ASP A 9 23.41 -27.01 -31.47
CA ASP A 9 23.92 -27.04 -30.09
C ASP A 9 24.27 -28.49 -29.71
N PRO A 10 25.51 -28.81 -29.31
CA PRO A 10 25.95 -30.17 -29.00
C PRO A 10 25.22 -30.82 -27.81
N ARG A 11 24.49 -30.04 -27.00
CA ARG A 11 23.70 -30.55 -25.87
C ARG A 11 22.25 -30.87 -26.24
N THR A 12 21.68 -30.12 -27.18
CA THR A 12 20.23 -30.17 -27.47
C THR A 12 19.91 -30.63 -28.89
N GLY A 13 20.88 -30.59 -29.82
CA GLY A 13 20.70 -30.96 -31.23
C GLY A 13 19.80 -30.00 -32.01
N LEU A 14 19.47 -28.83 -31.44
CA LEU A 14 18.62 -27.82 -32.07
C LEU A 14 19.47 -26.78 -32.82
N PRO A 15 18.91 -26.09 -33.84
CA PRO A 15 19.58 -24.98 -34.51
C PRO A 15 20.05 -23.93 -33.50
N GLU A 16 21.35 -23.69 -33.46
CA GLU A 16 21.98 -22.61 -32.71
C GLU A 16 21.68 -21.30 -33.46
N TYR A 17 20.58 -20.65 -33.09
CA TYR A 17 20.27 -19.32 -33.59
C TYR A 17 21.36 -18.36 -33.07
N THR A 18 22.25 -17.92 -33.95
CA THR A 18 23.18 -16.84 -33.63
C THR A 18 22.37 -15.63 -33.20
N ARG A 19 22.64 -15.12 -32.00
CA ARG A 19 21.99 -13.94 -31.40
C ARG A 19 22.14 -12.75 -32.34
N ASP A 20 21.16 -12.56 -33.22
CA ASP A 20 21.13 -11.44 -34.14
C ASP A 20 20.96 -10.14 -33.36
N GLY A 21 21.37 -9.01 -33.93
CA GLY A 21 21.24 -7.71 -33.25
C GLY A 21 19.80 -7.38 -32.82
N ARG A 22 18.81 -8.01 -33.46
CA ARG A 22 17.38 -7.91 -33.09
C ARG A 22 17.05 -8.66 -31.80
N SER A 23 17.55 -9.88 -31.61
CA SER A 23 17.35 -10.63 -30.36
C SER A 23 17.99 -9.91 -29.17
N GLN A 24 19.20 -9.37 -29.33
CA GLN A 24 19.86 -8.58 -28.28
C GLN A 24 19.10 -7.28 -27.96
N PHE A 25 18.56 -6.62 -28.99
CA PHE A 25 17.73 -5.44 -28.82
C PHE A 25 16.44 -5.77 -28.04
N LEU A 26 15.77 -6.86 -28.39
CA LEU A 26 14.55 -7.29 -27.71
C LEU A 26 14.80 -7.70 -26.25
N GLU A 27 15.89 -8.44 -25.98
CA GLU A 27 16.26 -8.80 -24.60
C GLU A 27 16.59 -7.55 -23.77
N ARG A 28 17.30 -6.59 -24.35
CA ARG A 28 17.61 -5.33 -23.68
C ARG A 28 16.34 -4.52 -23.41
N ALA A 29 15.46 -4.37 -24.40
CA ALA A 29 14.20 -3.67 -24.26
C ALA A 29 13.30 -4.33 -23.19
N LEU A 30 13.26 -5.67 -23.16
CA LEU A 30 12.53 -6.43 -22.14
C LEU A 30 13.11 -6.19 -20.74
N ALA A 31 14.44 -6.23 -20.60
CA ALA A 31 15.11 -6.00 -19.32
C ALA A 31 14.89 -4.56 -18.80
N GLU A 32 14.98 -3.56 -19.67
CA GLU A 32 14.70 -2.16 -19.33
C GLU A 32 13.24 -1.99 -18.89
N THR A 33 12.29 -2.54 -19.65
CA THR A 33 10.86 -2.49 -19.29
C THR A 33 10.59 -3.19 -17.95
N ALA A 34 11.21 -4.36 -17.70
CA ALA A 34 11.04 -5.09 -16.45
C ALA A 34 11.56 -4.29 -15.24
N ALA A 35 12.69 -3.60 -15.38
CA ALA A 35 13.25 -2.75 -14.33
C ALA A 35 12.36 -1.55 -14.02
N GLU A 36 11.75 -0.93 -15.05
CA GLU A 36 10.78 0.15 -14.88
C GLU A 36 9.53 -0.32 -14.13
N PHE A 37 8.97 -1.48 -14.51
CA PHE A 37 7.82 -2.08 -13.82
C PHE A 37 8.15 -2.36 -12.35
N GLN A 38 9.30 -2.97 -12.07
CA GLN A 38 9.71 -3.27 -10.69
C GLN A 38 9.84 -1.99 -9.86
N THR A 39 10.44 -0.94 -10.42
CA THR A 39 10.58 0.35 -9.74
C THR A 39 9.22 1.00 -9.47
N ALA A 40 8.31 0.98 -10.44
CA ALA A 40 6.96 1.52 -10.30
C ALA A 40 6.15 0.77 -9.24
N THR A 41 6.21 -0.57 -9.23
CA THR A 41 5.52 -1.39 -8.21
C THR A 41 6.08 -1.14 -6.81
N ASN A 42 7.40 -1.06 -6.65
CA ASN A 42 8.01 -0.77 -5.35
C ASN A 42 7.61 0.63 -4.85
N THR A 43 7.59 1.63 -5.73
CA THR A 43 7.16 2.99 -5.40
C THR A 43 5.68 3.03 -5.00
N LEU A 44 4.83 2.27 -5.69
CA LEU A 44 3.42 2.17 -5.36
C LEU A 44 3.20 1.51 -3.99
N ALA A 45 3.92 0.42 -3.70
CA ALA A 45 3.85 -0.25 -2.39
C ALA A 45 4.21 0.71 -1.25
N GLN A 46 5.32 1.44 -1.38
CA GLN A 46 5.74 2.42 -0.38
C GLN A 46 4.70 3.53 -0.13
N ARG A 47 4.03 4.00 -1.19
CA ARG A 47 2.97 5.00 -1.07
C ARG A 47 1.74 4.43 -0.37
N LEU A 48 1.37 3.18 -0.67
CA LEU A 48 0.24 2.52 -0.01
C LEU A 48 0.51 2.31 1.48
N ASP A 49 1.72 1.89 1.84
CA ASP A 49 2.12 1.74 3.24
C ASP A 49 2.07 3.08 3.98
N ALA A 50 2.61 4.14 3.40
CA ALA A 50 2.56 5.49 3.99
C ALA A 50 1.11 5.98 4.20
N VAL A 51 0.22 5.75 3.22
CA VAL A 51 -1.20 6.10 3.35
C VAL A 51 -1.87 5.24 4.44
N ALA A 52 -1.54 3.95 4.52
CA ALA A 52 -2.10 3.08 5.56
C ALA A 52 -1.72 3.55 6.97
N ASP A 53 -0.47 3.97 7.17
CA ASP A 53 0.01 4.53 8.44
C ASP A 53 -0.71 5.84 8.80
N GLU A 54 -0.88 6.76 7.84
CA GLU A 54 -1.64 8.01 8.05
C GLU A 54 -3.10 7.72 8.44
N PHE A 55 -3.74 6.75 7.79
CA PHE A 55 -5.09 6.33 8.13
C PHE A 55 -5.18 5.73 9.54
N ALA A 56 -4.19 4.92 9.94
CA ALA A 56 -4.12 4.34 11.28
C ALA A 56 -3.97 5.42 12.36
N GLU A 57 -3.09 6.40 12.16
CA GLU A 57 -2.92 7.53 13.08
C GLU A 57 -4.20 8.36 13.21
N ALA A 58 -4.85 8.66 12.08
CA ALA A 58 -6.11 9.39 12.07
C ALA A 58 -7.23 8.63 12.80
N PHE A 59 -7.28 7.30 12.64
CA PHE A 59 -8.25 6.45 13.31
C PHE A 59 -8.02 6.40 14.83
N GLU A 60 -6.77 6.25 15.27
CA GLU A 60 -6.44 6.31 16.70
C GLU A 60 -6.77 7.67 17.32
N ALA A 61 -6.51 8.77 16.61
CA ALA A 61 -6.83 10.11 17.09
C ALA A 61 -8.35 10.31 17.26
N GLU A 62 -9.14 9.82 16.31
CA GLU A 62 -10.61 9.85 16.39
C GLU A 62 -11.13 8.95 17.53
N ASP A 63 -10.55 7.78 17.75
CA ASP A 63 -10.96 6.90 18.84
C ASP A 63 -10.64 7.51 20.23
N LYS A 64 -9.45 8.11 20.38
CA LYS A 64 -9.09 8.91 21.58
C LYS A 64 -10.05 10.08 21.79
N ARG A 65 -10.47 10.76 20.71
CA ARG A 65 -11.45 11.85 20.77
C ARG A 65 -12.82 11.34 21.24
N ARG A 66 -13.31 10.22 20.71
CA ARG A 66 -14.58 9.60 21.12
C ARG A 66 -14.56 9.18 22.59
N ALA A 67 -13.47 8.54 23.04
CA ALA A 67 -13.30 8.15 24.44
C ALA A 67 -13.32 9.38 25.38
N THR A 68 -12.70 10.48 24.95
CA THR A 68 -12.69 11.74 25.70
C THR A 68 -14.09 12.36 25.78
N LEU A 69 -14.83 12.40 24.67
CA LEU A 69 -16.21 12.90 24.63
C LEU A 69 -17.15 12.05 25.50
N ALA A 70 -17.05 10.72 25.45
CA ALA A 70 -17.81 9.82 26.29
C ALA A 70 -17.50 10.04 27.78
N ARG A 71 -16.22 10.24 28.13
CA ARG A 71 -15.82 10.59 29.51
C ARG A 71 -16.45 11.92 29.94
N ILE A 72 -16.39 12.97 29.12
CA ILE A 72 -16.98 14.28 29.42
C ILE A 72 -18.49 14.15 29.66
N GLN A 73 -19.21 13.46 28.75
CA GLN A 73 -20.65 13.21 28.88
C GLN A 73 -20.99 12.47 30.18
N ASN A 74 -20.22 11.44 30.52
CA ASN A 74 -20.42 10.66 31.75
C ASN A 74 -20.09 11.47 33.01
N THR A 75 -19.11 12.39 32.97
CA THR A 75 -18.79 13.28 34.10
C THR A 75 -19.73 14.47 34.24
N ALA A 76 -20.36 14.92 33.15
CA ALA A 76 -21.34 16.00 33.19
C ALA A 76 -22.70 15.55 33.79
N ASN A 77 -23.01 14.25 33.75
CA ASN A 77 -24.30 13.73 34.19
C ASN A 77 -24.53 13.78 35.73
N PRO A 78 -23.59 13.40 36.62
CA PRO A 78 -23.86 13.36 38.07
C PRO A 78 -24.08 14.76 38.70
N ASP A 79 -23.37 15.79 38.25
CA ASP A 79 -23.51 17.13 38.82
C ASP A 79 -24.76 17.86 38.29
N ILE A 80 -25.15 17.63 37.03
CA ILE A 80 -26.39 18.17 36.47
C ILE A 80 -27.61 17.54 37.14
N GLU A 81 -27.61 16.22 37.36
CA GLU A 81 -28.69 15.54 38.10
C GLU A 81 -28.75 15.95 39.58
N ARG A 82 -27.60 16.17 40.23
CA ARG A 82 -27.55 16.69 41.61
C ARG A 82 -28.12 18.11 41.67
N LEU A 83 -27.67 19.01 40.80
CA LEU A 83 -28.17 20.39 40.71
C LEU A 83 -29.66 20.43 40.36
N HIS A 84 -30.15 19.53 39.51
CA HIS A 84 -31.57 19.44 39.16
C HIS A 84 -32.42 18.99 40.36
N ARG A 85 -31.95 18.01 41.14
CA ARG A 85 -32.62 17.56 42.37
C ARG A 85 -32.66 18.65 43.44
N GLU A 86 -31.54 19.32 43.67
CA GLU A 86 -31.46 20.45 44.63
C GLU A 86 -32.39 21.60 44.22
N ARG A 87 -32.49 21.92 42.93
CA ARG A 87 -33.41 22.95 42.42
C ARG A 87 -34.88 22.56 42.56
N LYS A 88 -35.23 21.28 42.41
CA LYS A 88 -36.60 20.79 42.65
C LYS A 88 -36.95 20.84 44.13
N GLN A 89 -36.03 20.49 45.03
CA GLN A 89 -36.25 20.54 46.47
C GLN A 89 -36.42 21.97 47.01
N ARG A 90 -35.76 22.96 46.40
CA ARG A 90 -35.93 24.38 46.78
C ARG A 90 -37.22 25.03 46.27
N ARG A 91 -37.99 24.33 45.43
CA ARG A 91 -39.24 24.80 44.82
C ARG A 91 -40.49 24.07 45.33
N ALA A 92 -40.30 23.07 46.21
CA ALA A 92 -41.36 22.41 46.96
C ALA A 92 -41.42 23.03 48.36
#